data_AF-A0A8H8CWZ8-F1
#
_entry.id   AF-A0A8H8CWZ8-F1
#
_cell.length_a   1.000
_cell.length_b   1.000
_cell.length_c   1.000
_cell.angle_alpha   90.00
_cell.angle_beta   90.00
_cell.angle_gamma   90.00
#
_symmetry.space_group_name_H-M   'P 1'
#
loop_
_entity.id
_entity.type
_entity.pdbx_description
1 polymer ?
#
loop_
_entity_poly.entity_id
_entity_poly.type
_entity_poly.pdbx_seq_one_letter_code
_entity_poly.pdbx_strand_id
1 'polypeptide(L)' 'MLANHTSVATLFKRIVSQYDRLRKRNAFLEQYKKEAPFADGLGEFDEARTVVMDLIAEYESAEKPDYAGGGTDIEEN' A
#
# COMPACT_ATOMS: atom_id res chain seq x y z
N MET A 1 7.67 -23.40 8.38
CA MET A 1 6.44 -23.27 7.57
C MET A 1 6.54 -21.97 6.79
N LEU A 2 6.33 -22.01 5.47
CA LEU A 2 6.22 -20.82 4.62
C LEU A 2 4.73 -20.65 4.28
N ALA A 3 4.15 -19.50 4.62
CA ALA A 3 2.73 -19.23 4.41
C ALA A 3 2.55 -17.82 3.83
N ASN A 4 1.65 -17.71 2.85
CA ASN A 4 1.26 -16.44 2.25
C ASN A 4 -0.19 -16.12 2.69
N HIS A 5 -0.36 -15.13 3.56
CA HIS A 5 -1.65 -14.73 4.13
C HIS A 5 -1.90 -13.24 3.88
N THR A 6 -3.12 -12.90 3.43
CA THR A 6 -3.57 -11.51 3.19
C THR A 6 -3.51 -10.62 4.43
N SER A 7 -3.48 -11.23 5.63
CA SER A 7 -3.35 -10.53 6.91
C SER A 7 -2.11 -9.63 7.02
N VAL A 8 -1.09 -9.85 6.17
CA VAL A 8 0.08 -8.96 6.02
C VAL A 8 -0.31 -7.52 5.68
N ALA A 9 -1.46 -7.29 5.03
CA ALA A 9 -1.99 -5.96 4.74
C ALA A 9 -2.14 -5.09 6.00
N THR A 10 -2.43 -5.71 7.16
CA THR A 10 -2.52 -5.00 8.45
C THR A 10 -1.19 -4.37 8.87
N LEU A 11 -0.06 -5.01 8.54
CA LEU A 11 1.27 -4.47 8.79
C LEU A 11 1.54 -3.26 7.91
N PHE A 12 1.22 -3.35 6.61
CA PHE A 12 1.39 -2.25 5.67
C PHE A 12 0.54 -1.03 6.05
N LYS A 13 -0.74 -1.23 6.42
CA LYS A 13 -1.60 -0.15 6.95
C LYS A 13 -0.97 0.58 8.14
N ARG A 14 -0.36 -0.18 9.07
CA ARG A 14 0.33 0.39 10.23
C ARG A 14 1.56 1.20 9.82
N ILE A 15 2.35 0.71 8.86
CA ILE A 15 3.52 1.40 8.32
C ILE A 15 3.10 2.71 7.65
N VAL A 16 2.07 2.69 6.78
CA VAL A 16 1.55 3.90 6.12
C VAL A 16 1.07 4.92 7.15
N SER A 17 0.33 4.49 8.18
CA SER A 17 -0.10 5.39 9.26
C SER A 17 1.07 6.05 10.00
N GLN A 18 2.17 5.33 10.23
CA GLN A 18 3.38 5.91 10.84
C GLN A 18 4.07 6.89 9.90
N TYR A 19 4.23 6.50 8.63
CA TYR A 19 4.78 7.34 7.58
C TYR A 19 3.98 8.65 7.43
N ASP A 20 2.65 8.58 7.35
CA ASP A 20 1.78 9.75 7.17
C ASP A 20 1.95 10.78 8.30
N ARG A 21 2.14 10.30 9.54
CA ARG A 21 2.38 11.17 10.71
C ARG A 21 3.71 11.92 10.60
N LEU A 22 4.75 11.28 10.09
CA LEU A 22 6.06 11.89 9.87
C LEU A 22 6.02 12.85 8.66
N ARG A 23 5.45 12.39 7.54
CA ARG A 23 5.32 13.15 6.30
C ARG A 23 4.51 14.43 6.47
N LYS A 24 3.39 14.38 7.21
CA LYS A 24 2.56 15.56 7.52
C LYS A 24 3.32 16.66 8.28
N ARG A 25 4.36 16.30 9.04
CA ARG A 25 5.21 17.24 9.77
C ARG A 25 6.50 17.58 9.04
N ASN A 26 6.69 17.05 7.82
CA ASN A 26 7.94 17.11 7.07
C ASN A 26 9.16 16.67 7.91
N ALA A 27 8.97 15.70 8.80
CA ALA A 27 10.02 15.26 9.73
C ALA A 27 11.07 14.39 9.03
N PHE A 28 12.35 14.61 9.35
CA PHE A 28 13.49 13.81 8.89
C PHE A 28 13.75 13.80 7.38
N LEU A 29 13.23 14.78 6.63
CA LEU A 29 13.34 14.82 5.16
C LEU A 29 14.63 15.46 4.62
N GLU A 30 15.33 16.24 5.45
CA GLU A 30 16.50 17.03 5.00
C GLU A 30 17.67 16.20 4.50
N GLN A 31 17.85 14.98 4.98
CA GLN A 31 18.90 14.10 4.46
C GLN A 31 18.51 13.50 3.11
N TYR A 32 17.23 13.17 2.91
CA TYR A 32 16.75 12.61 1.64
C TYR A 32 16.89 13.59 0.49
N LYS A 33 16.62 14.89 0.71
CA LYS A 33 16.79 15.96 -0.29
C LYS A 33 18.20 16.07 -0.89
N LYS A 34 19.22 15.48 -0.24
CA LYS A 34 20.61 15.49 -0.73
C LYS A 34 20.89 14.36 -1.71
N GLU A 35 20.01 13.37 -1.79
CA GLU A 35 20.19 12.18 -2.61
C GLU A 35 19.57 12.40 -4.00
N ALA A 36 20.19 11.82 -5.03
CA ALA A 36 19.80 11.99 -6.42
C ALA A 36 18.31 11.69 -6.71
N PRO A 37 17.66 10.65 -6.12
CA PRO A 37 16.24 10.39 -6.34
C PRO A 37 15.32 11.53 -5.86
N PHE A 38 15.78 12.40 -4.97
CA PHE A 38 14.99 13.49 -4.41
C PHE A 38 15.46 14.88 -4.88
N ALA A 39 16.30 14.93 -5.91
CA ALA A 39 16.84 16.19 -6.45
C ALA A 39 15.73 17.12 -6.98
N ASP A 40 14.68 16.55 -7.57
CA ASP A 40 13.52 17.27 -8.13
C ASP A 40 12.36 17.42 -7.13
N GLY A 41 12.60 17.08 -5.86
CA GLY A 41 11.63 17.19 -4.78
C GLY A 41 11.31 15.86 -4.10
N LEU A 42 10.15 15.80 -3.46
CA LEU A 42 9.74 14.68 -2.61
C LEU A 42 8.66 13.80 -3.24
N GLY A 43 8.42 13.93 -4.54
CA GLY A 43 7.36 13.21 -5.26
C GLY A 43 7.51 11.69 -5.19
N GLU A 44 8.75 11.19 -5.18
CA GLU A 44 9.07 9.76 -4.99
C GLU A 44 8.41 9.16 -3.74
N PHE A 45 8.30 9.93 -2.66
CA PHE A 45 7.63 9.46 -1.45
C PHE A 45 6.11 9.35 -1.62
N ASP A 46 5.51 10.23 -2.42
CA ASP A 46 4.08 10.25 -2.67
C ASP A 46 3.69 9.11 -3.64
N GLU A 47 4.55 8.80 -4.62
CA GLU A 47 4.44 7.64 -5.50
C GLU A 47 4.58 6.32 -4.72
N ALA A 48 5.64 6.18 -3.91
CA ALA A 48 5.85 4.99 -3.09
C ALA A 48 4.69 4.73 -2.12
N ARG A 49 4.13 5.79 -1.53
CA ARG A 49 2.93 5.69 -0.69
C ARG A 49 1.73 5.17 -1.49
N THR A 50 1.53 5.66 -2.70
CA THR A 50 0.44 5.23 -3.59
C THR A 50 0.55 3.75 -3.91
N VAL A 51 1.74 3.29 -4.30
CA VAL A 51 2.00 1.86 -4.58
C VAL A 51 1.67 0.97 -3.37
N VAL A 52 2.03 1.38 -2.16
CA VAL A 52 1.71 0.60 -0.94
C VAL A 52 0.20 0.61 -0.65
N MET A 53 -0.49 1.73 -0.90
CA MET A 53 -1.94 1.80 -0.75
C MET A 53 -2.67 0.91 -1.75
N ASP A 54 -2.21 0.87 -3.01
CA ASP A 54 -2.75 -0.02 -4.04
C ASP A 54 -2.53 -1.48 -3.67
N LEU A 55 -1.34 -1.83 -3.15
CA LEU A 55 -1.05 -3.17 -2.63
C LEU A 55 -1.98 -3.56 -1.48
N ILE A 56 -2.27 -2.64 -0.56
CA ILE A 56 -3.22 -2.88 0.53
C ILE A 56 -4.62 -3.14 -0.04
N ALA A 57 -5.06 -2.32 -1.00
CA ALA A 57 -6.36 -2.49 -1.64
C ALA A 57 -6.47 -3.83 -2.37
N GLU A 58 -5.40 -4.28 -3.02
CA GLU A 58 -5.34 -5.58 -3.69
C GLU A 58 -5.47 -6.73 -2.68
N TYR A 59 -4.78 -6.67 -1.53
CA TYR A 59 -4.94 -7.68 -0.48
C TYR A 59 -6.37 -7.72 0.09
N GLU A 60 -7.03 -6.56 0.24
CA GLU A 60 -8.43 -6.50 0.67
C GLU A 60 -9.40 -7.03 -0.41
N SER A 61 -9.10 -6.76 -1.68
CA SER A 61 -9.83 -7.29 -2.83
C SER A 61 -9.73 -8.81 -2.87
N ALA A 62 -8.55 -9.37 -2.61
CA ALA A 62 -8.28 -10.80 -2.59
C ALA A 62 -9.05 -11.59 -1.51
N GLU A 63 -9.59 -10.90 -0.50
CA GLU A 63 -10.45 -11.52 0.53
C GLU A 63 -11.92 -11.65 0.07
N LYS A 64 -12.29 -11.02 -1.05
CA LYS A 64 -13.66 -11.05 -1.56
C LYS A 64 -13.90 -12.25 -2.48
N PRO A 65 -15.12 -12.81 -2.47
CA PRO A 65 -15.47 -13.96 -3.30
C PRO A 65 -15.42 -13.67 -4.81
N ASP A 66 -15.58 -12.40 -5.21
CA ASP A 66 -15.60 -11.95 -6.61
C ASP A 66 -14.23 -11.55 -7.16
N TYR A 67 -13.15 -11.66 -6.37
CA TYR A 67 -11.80 -11.22 -6.75
C TYR A 67 -11.31 -11.74 -8.11
N ALA A 68 -11.58 -13.00 -8.42
CA ALA A 68 -11.18 -13.65 -9.67
C ALA A 68 -12.28 -13.64 -10.76
N GLY A 69 -13.31 -12.79 -10.62
CA GLY A 69 -14.46 -12.74 -11.53
C GLY A 69 -15.52 -13.83 -11.31
N GLY A 70 -15.44 -14.60 -10.22
CA GLY A 70 -16.29 -15.77 -9.92
C GLY A 70 -17.61 -15.46 -9.21
N GLY A 71 -18.19 -14.28 -9.40
CA GLY A 71 -19.36 -13.82 -8.68
C GLY A 71 -20.60 -13.60 -9.56
N THR A 72 -21.07 -14.63 -10.27
CA THR A 72 -22.49 -14.93 -10.63
C THR A 72 -22.55 -15.86 -11.84
N ASP A 73 -22.45 -17.17 -11.62
CA ASP A 73 -22.97 -18.22 -12.52
C ASP A 73 -23.60 -19.34 -11.67
N ILE A 74 -24.47 -18.96 -10.73
CA ILE A 74 -25.43 -19.92 -10.17
C ILE A 74 -26.71 -19.70 -10.97
N GLU A 75 -26.88 -20.52 -12.02
CA GLU A 75 -28.14 -20.67 -12.73
C GLU A 75 -29.23 -21.07 -11.71
N GLU A 76 -30.14 -20.16 -11.42
CA GLU A 76 -31.41 -20.50 -10.76
C GLU A 76 -32.24 -21.35 -11.74
N ASN A 77 -32.37 -22.64 -11.43
CA ASN A 77 -33.37 -23.55 -12.04
C ASN A 77 -34.77 -23.26 -11.48
#